data_AF-A0A450XIA6-F1
#
_entry.id   AF-A0A450XIA6-F1
#
_cell.length_a   1.000
_cell.length_b   1.000
_cell.length_c   1.000
_cell.angle_alpha   90.00
_cell.angle_beta   90.00
_cell.angle_gamma   90.00
#
_symmetry.space_group_name_H-M   'P 1'
#
loop_
_entity.id
_entity.type
_entity.pdbx_description
1 polymer ?
#
loop_
_entity_poly.entity_id
_entity_poly.type
_entity_poly.pdbx_seq_one_letter_code
_entity_poly.pdbx_strand_id
1 'polypeptide(L)'
;MVVYIRLYRKLKIKYFLLKNYMIYIVMSILNYKDAKGKPAALIAMTSLNRNEFEKLCIYFCDAWNAKIESEGRDPSGCGRKPRLTTMEDKLFFILFYLKTYPLQEVIAHLFDMSQSQ
;
A
#
# COMPACT_ATOMS: atom_id res chain seq x y z
N MET A 1 -4.75 -28.66 25.54
CA MET A 1 -4.21 -27.28 25.42
C MET A 1 -3.12 -27.12 24.33
N VAL A 2 -2.14 -28.04 24.23
CA VAL A 2 -0.99 -27.92 23.29
C VAL A 2 -1.37 -27.98 21.79
N VAL A 3 -2.39 -28.75 21.41
CA VAL A 3 -2.82 -28.91 20.01
C VAL A 3 -3.41 -27.62 19.43
N TYR A 4 -4.23 -26.91 20.23
CA TYR A 4 -4.82 -25.63 19.85
C TYR A 4 -3.76 -24.55 19.60
N ILE A 5 -2.70 -24.50 20.41
CA ILE A 5 -1.59 -23.56 20.25
C ILE A 5 -0.82 -23.82 18.95
N ARG A 6 -0.61 -25.09 18.57
CA ARG A 6 0.04 -25.47 17.32
C ARG A 6 -0.81 -25.13 16.09
N LEU A 7 -2.13 -25.35 16.17
CA LEU A 7 -3.05 -25.01 15.10
C LEU A 7 -3.14 -23.50 14.91
N TYR A 8 -3.22 -22.74 16.01
CA TYR A 8 -3.24 -21.27 15.99
C TYR A 8 -1.96 -20.68 15.41
N ARG A 9 -0.77 -21.21 15.75
CA ARG A 9 0.49 -20.79 15.13
C ARG A 9 0.53 -21.06 13.62
N LYS A 10 0.07 -22.24 13.17
CA LYS A 10 0.01 -22.57 11.73
C LYS A 10 -0.94 -21.65 10.97
N LEU A 11 -2.10 -21.35 11.55
CA LEU A 11 -3.05 -20.37 11.00
C LEU A 11 -2.43 -18.98 10.94
N LYS A 12 -1.84 -18.48 12.04
CA LYS A 12 -1.20 -17.15 12.08
C LYS A 12 -0.07 -17.01 11.05
N ILE A 13 0.75 -18.05 10.86
CA ILE A 13 1.80 -18.08 9.85
C ILE A 13 1.20 -18.08 8.43
N LYS A 14 0.16 -18.88 8.16
CA LYS A 14 -0.54 -18.87 6.87
C LYS A 14 -1.16 -17.51 6.60
N TYR A 15 -1.83 -16.89 7.57
CA TYR A 15 -2.40 -15.54 7.45
C TYR A 15 -1.32 -14.49 7.20
N PHE A 16 -0.19 -14.54 7.89
CA PHE A 16 0.93 -13.62 7.65
C PHE A 16 1.51 -13.80 6.23
N LEU A 17 1.69 -15.04 5.77
CA LEU A 17 2.16 -15.31 4.42
C LEU A 17 1.14 -14.89 3.36
N LEU A 18 -0.17 -15.11 3.60
CA LEU A 18 -1.24 -14.67 2.70
C LEU A 18 -1.33 -13.14 2.66
N LYS A 19 -1.24 -12.46 3.80
CA LYS A 19 -1.28 -11.00 3.91
C LYS A 19 -0.10 -10.37 3.17
N ASN A 20 1.11 -10.91 3.37
CA ASN A 20 2.28 -10.47 2.61
C ASN A 20 2.14 -10.77 1.11
N TYR A 21 1.64 -11.96 0.73
CA TYR A 21 1.42 -12.32 -0.67
C TYR A 21 0.37 -11.45 -1.35
N MET A 22 -0.72 -11.11 -0.66
CA MET A 22 -1.73 -10.16 -1.14
C MET A 22 -1.15 -8.76 -1.27
N ILE A 23 -0.32 -8.30 -0.32
CA ILE A 23 0.43 -7.04 -0.45
C ILE A 23 1.35 -7.09 -1.67
N TYR A 24 2.06 -8.20 -1.92
CA TYR A 24 2.91 -8.39 -3.09
C TYR A 24 2.13 -8.38 -4.41
N ILE A 25 0.95 -9.00 -4.45
CA ILE A 25 0.07 -9.01 -5.63
C ILE A 25 -0.47 -7.59 -5.87
N VAL A 26 -1.01 -6.94 -4.83
CA VAL A 26 -1.58 -5.59 -4.91
C VAL A 26 -0.50 -4.59 -5.34
N MET A 27 0.70 -4.63 -4.77
CA MET A 27 1.83 -3.80 -5.20
C MET A 27 2.33 -4.12 -6.62
N SER A 28 2.11 -5.34 -7.13
CA SER A 28 2.47 -5.69 -8.51
C SER A 28 1.38 -5.30 -9.53
N ILE A 29 0.17 -5.00 -9.08
CA ILE A 29 -0.99 -4.64 -9.91
C ILE A 29 -1.29 -3.13 -9.88
N LEU A 30 -0.94 -2.44 -8.78
CA LEU A 30 -1.15 -1.00 -8.63
C LEU A 30 -0.11 -0.22 -9.45
N ASN A 31 -0.43 0.05 -10.71
CA ASN A 31 0.34 0.90 -11.61
C ASN A 31 -0.50 2.09 -12.06
N TYR A 32 0.00 3.31 -11.85
CA TYR A 32 -0.72 4.52 -12.23
C TYR A 32 -0.94 4.61 -13.75
N LYS A 33 -0.01 4.11 -14.57
CA LYS A 33 -0.14 4.14 -16.04
C LYS A 33 -1.38 3.39 -16.52
N ASP A 34 -1.68 2.25 -15.91
CA ASP A 34 -2.85 1.43 -16.25
C ASP A 34 -4.15 2.05 -15.72
N ALA A 35 -4.09 2.70 -14.54
CA ALA A 35 -5.22 3.38 -13.94
C ALA A 35 -5.55 4.73 -14.61
N LYS A 36 -4.55 5.43 -15.16
CA LYS A 36 -4.70 6.75 -15.78
C LYS A 36 -5.76 6.73 -16.88
N GLY A 37 -5.81 5.67 -17.70
CA GLY A 37 -6.79 5.51 -18.78
C GLY A 37 -8.23 5.24 -18.31
N LYS A 38 -8.46 4.97 -17.02
CA LYS A 38 -9.74 4.53 -16.46
C LYS A 38 -10.20 5.49 -15.36
N PRO A 39 -10.86 6.62 -15.68
CA PRO A 39 -11.16 7.68 -14.73
C PRO A 39 -12.02 7.20 -13.54
N ALA A 40 -13.01 6.35 -13.78
CA ALA A 40 -13.85 5.80 -12.71
C ALA A 40 -13.06 4.91 -11.73
N ALA A 41 -12.14 4.10 -12.26
CA ALA A 41 -11.31 3.22 -11.44
C ALA A 41 -10.30 4.04 -10.60
N LEU A 42 -9.69 5.07 -11.20
CA LEU A 42 -8.79 5.99 -10.49
C LEU A 42 -9.50 6.64 -9.31
N ILE A 43 -10.67 7.25 -9.53
CA ILE A 43 -11.47 7.88 -8.47
C ILE A 43 -11.90 6.85 -7.42
N ALA A 44 -12.31 5.65 -7.82
CA ALA A 44 -12.68 4.59 -6.88
C ALA A 44 -11.50 4.22 -5.96
N MET A 45 -10.28 4.17 -6.48
CA MET A 45 -9.09 3.78 -5.74
C MET A 45 -8.44 4.90 -4.93
N THR A 46 -8.50 6.15 -5.38
CA THR A 46 -7.77 7.28 -4.74
C THR A 46 -8.67 8.42 -4.26
N SER A 47 -9.94 8.44 -4.65
CA SER A 47 -10.87 9.56 -4.50
C SER A 47 -10.48 10.83 -5.27
N LEU A 48 -9.48 10.77 -6.15
CA LEU A 48 -9.01 11.91 -6.93
C LEU A 48 -9.27 11.70 -8.42
N ASN A 49 -9.60 12.78 -9.11
CA ASN A 49 -9.57 12.79 -10.57
C ASN A 49 -8.11 12.87 -11.08
N ARG A 50 -7.92 12.67 -12.39
CA ARG A 50 -6.59 12.65 -13.01
C ARG A 50 -5.81 13.94 -12.75
N ASN A 51 -6.44 15.10 -12.89
CA ASN A 51 -5.77 16.39 -12.77
C ASN A 51 -5.37 16.67 -11.31
N GLU A 52 -6.23 16.33 -10.36
CA GLU A 52 -5.94 16.41 -8.93
C GLU A 52 -4.79 15.49 -8.54
N PHE A 53 -4.78 14.26 -9.05
CA PHE A 53 -3.71 13.30 -8.82
C PHE A 53 -2.38 13.82 -9.36
N GLU A 54 -2.34 14.30 -10.61
CA GLU A 54 -1.11 14.81 -11.23
C GLU A 54 -0.59 16.05 -10.49
N LYS A 55 -1.48 16.96 -10.09
CA LYS A 55 -1.12 18.13 -9.27
C LYS A 55 -0.55 17.72 -7.92
N LEU A 56 -1.17 16.76 -7.24
CA LEU A 56 -0.68 16.23 -5.96
C LEU A 56 0.67 15.53 -6.11
N CYS A 57 0.89 14.84 -7.23
CA CYS A 57 2.13 14.13 -7.51
C CYS A 57 3.33 15.08 -7.59
N ILE A 58 3.15 16.30 -8.09
CA ILE A 58 4.21 17.32 -8.12
C ILE A 58 4.63 17.66 -6.68
N TYR A 59 3.69 18.07 -5.84
CA TYR A 59 3.97 18.42 -4.44
C TYR A 59 4.52 17.23 -3.64
N PHE A 60 4.04 16.02 -3.92
CA PHE A 60 4.55 14.81 -3.30
C PHE A 60 5.99 14.52 -3.68
N CYS A 61 6.36 14.74 -4.95
CA CYS A 61 7.75 14.59 -5.42
C CYS A 61 8.69 15.55 -4.68
N ASP A 62 8.29 16.82 -4.57
CA ASP A 62 9.08 17.84 -3.88
C ASP A 62 9.28 17.49 -2.39
N ALA A 63 8.19 17.14 -1.70
CA ALA A 63 8.24 16.72 -0.30
C ALA A 63 9.05 15.44 -0.09
N TRP A 64 8.97 14.49 -1.02
CA TRP A 64 9.75 13.25 -0.98
C TRP A 64 11.25 13.55 -1.12
N ASN A 65 11.64 14.38 -2.08
CA ASN A 65 13.03 14.73 -2.32
C ASN A 65 13.62 15.52 -1.14
N ALA A 66 12.88 16.49 -0.60
CA ALA A 66 13.29 17.23 0.60
C ALA A 66 13.50 16.29 1.80
N LYS A 67 12.64 15.27 1.95
CA LYS A 67 12.80 14.26 3.01
C LYS A 67 14.05 13.41 2.79
N ILE A 68 14.31 12.94 1.59
CA ILE A 68 15.52 12.15 1.26
C ILE A 68 16.79 12.96 1.53
N GLU A 69 16.82 14.23 1.13
CA GLU A 69 17.93 15.14 1.39
C GLU A 69 18.14 15.35 2.89
N SER A 70 17.07 15.55 3.66
CA SER A 70 17.15 15.71 5.12
C SER A 70 17.63 14.45 5.86
N GLU A 71 17.31 13.26 5.35
CA GLU A 71 17.69 11.99 5.97
C GLU A 71 19.10 11.53 5.56
N GLY A 72 19.72 12.19 4.57
CA GLY A 72 21.04 11.83 4.04
C GLY A 72 21.11 10.41 3.47
N ARG A 73 19.97 9.77 3.21
CA ARG A 73 19.87 8.41 2.71
C ARG A 73 19.76 8.43 1.20
N ASP A 74 20.87 8.22 0.52
CA ASP A 74 20.82 7.83 -0.89
C ASP A 74 20.18 6.42 -0.99
N PRO A 75 18.96 6.26 -1.56
CA PRO A 75 18.31 4.97 -1.69
C PRO A 75 19.05 4.02 -2.65
N SER A 76 20.07 4.52 -3.35
CA SER A 76 20.79 3.84 -4.42
C SER A 76 21.74 2.73 -3.93
N GLY A 77 22.05 2.68 -2.63
CA GLY A 77 23.25 1.99 -2.13
C GLY A 77 23.18 0.48 -1.86
N CYS A 78 22.15 -0.04 -1.18
CA CYS A 78 22.24 -1.40 -0.64
C CYS A 78 20.86 -2.03 -0.40
N GLY A 79 20.26 -2.65 -1.41
CA GLY A 79 19.01 -3.37 -1.21
C GLY A 79 18.36 -3.95 -2.46
N ARG A 80 17.29 -4.71 -2.24
CA ARG A 80 16.42 -5.22 -3.31
C ARG A 80 15.77 -4.02 -3.99
N LYS A 81 15.87 -3.93 -5.32
CA LYS A 81 15.31 -2.81 -6.10
C LYS A 81 13.86 -2.53 -5.68
N PRO A 82 13.50 -1.26 -5.38
CA PRO A 82 12.14 -0.92 -5.01
C PRO A 82 11.17 -1.34 -6.12
N ARG A 83 10.07 -2.01 -5.76
CA ARG A 83 9.04 -2.43 -6.73
C ARG A 83 8.14 -1.27 -7.18
N LEU A 84 8.00 -0.25 -6.33
CA LEU A 84 7.36 1.03 -6.68
C LEU A 84 8.44 1.94 -7.25
N THR A 85 8.61 1.83 -8.55
CA THR A 85 9.73 2.46 -9.26
C THR A 85 9.49 3.94 -9.52
N THR A 86 8.23 4.33 -9.76
CA THR A 86 7.85 5.71 -10.09
C THR A 86 7.28 6.46 -8.88
N MET A 87 7.34 7.79 -8.93
CA MET A 87 6.79 8.62 -7.84
C MET A 87 5.26 8.56 -7.83
N GLU A 88 4.67 8.44 -9.02
CA GLU A 88 3.25 8.23 -9.26
C GLU A 88 2.76 6.94 -8.60
N ASP A 89 3.47 5.83 -8.78
CA ASP A 89 3.08 4.55 -8.17
C ASP A 89 3.18 4.61 -6.64
N LYS A 90 4.19 5.31 -6.09
CA LYS A 90 4.31 5.53 -4.64
C LYS A 90 3.13 6.33 -4.10
N LEU A 91 2.77 7.43 -4.75
CA LEU A 91 1.61 8.23 -4.35
C LEU A 91 0.32 7.43 -4.48
N PHE A 92 0.15 6.73 -5.59
CA PHE A 92 -1.02 5.90 -5.87
C PHE A 92 -1.22 4.82 -4.81
N PHE A 93 -0.13 4.15 -4.40
CA PHE A 93 -0.15 3.17 -3.31
C PHE A 93 -0.56 3.80 -1.98
N ILE A 94 -0.02 4.96 -1.61
CA ILE A 94 -0.36 5.64 -0.35
C ILE A 94 -1.84 6.01 -0.31
N LEU A 95 -2.35 6.61 -1.39
CA LEU A 95 -3.77 7.00 -1.46
C LEU A 95 -4.70 5.79 -1.42
N PHE A 96 -4.35 4.73 -2.16
CA PHE A 96 -5.09 3.47 -2.11
C PHE A 96 -5.09 2.87 -0.71
N TYR A 97 -3.93 2.86 -0.03
CA TYR A 97 -3.81 2.36 1.33
C TYR A 97 -4.66 3.17 2.30
N LEU A 98 -4.57 4.50 2.28
CA LEU A 98 -5.37 5.38 3.12
C LEU A 98 -6.88 5.21 2.90
N LYS A 99 -7.30 4.89 1.68
CA LYS A 99 -8.71 4.66 1.36
C LYS A 99 -9.20 3.29 1.80
N THR A 100 -8.38 2.25 1.68
CA THR A 100 -8.78 0.86 1.93
C THR A 100 -8.54 0.40 3.36
N TYR A 101 -7.57 1.00 4.07
CA TYR A 101 -7.24 0.64 5.44
C TYR A 101 -8.40 0.90 6.43
N PRO A 102 -9.08 2.06 6.41
CA PRO A 102 -10.25 2.29 7.27
C PRO A 102 -11.37 1.27 7.00
N LEU A 103 -11.55 0.86 5.74
CA LEU A 103 -12.54 -0.15 5.38
C LEU A 103 -12.20 -1.52 6.01
N GLN A 104 -10.92 -1.88 6.05
CA GLN A 104 -10.48 -3.12 6.70
C GLN A 104 -10.74 -3.08 8.21
N GLU A 105 -10.50 -1.94 8.87
CA GLU A 105 -10.78 -1.79 10.30
C GLU A 105 -12.28 -1.79 10.62
N VAL A 106 -13.09 -1.14 9.80
CA VAL A 106 -14.55 -1.15 9.96
C VAL A 106 -15.13 -2.55 9.78
N ILE A 107 -14.67 -3.29 8.76
CA ILE A 107 -15.08 -4.69 8.56
C ILE A 107 -14.61 -5.56 9.73
N ALA A 108 -13.37 -5.39 10.19
CA ALA A 108 -12.84 -6.07 11.36
C ALA A 108 -13.71 -5.82 12.60
N HIS A 109 -14.10 -4.58 12.85
CA HIS A 109 -14.97 -4.21 13.96
C HIS A 109 -16.39 -4.80 13.83
N LEU A 110 -17.00 -4.70 12.64
CA LEU A 110 -18.36 -5.21 12.38
C LEU A 110 -18.48 -6.73 12.53
N PHE A 111 -17.41 -7.47 12.22
CA PHE A 111 -17.38 -8.93 12.32
C PHE A 111 -16.68 -9.46 13.58
N ASP A 112 -16.38 -8.57 14.55
CA ASP A 112 -15.62 -8.88 15.78
C ASP A 112 -14.29 -9.62 15.51
N MET A 113 -13.69 -9.33 14.35
CA MET A 113 -12.42 -9.87 13.90
C MET A 113 -11.32 -8.87 14.26
N SER A 114 -10.69 -9.00 15.42
CA SER A 114 -9.53 -8.16 15.73
C SER A 114 -8.33 -8.52 14.84
N GLN A 115 -7.76 -7.54 14.13
CA GLN A 115 -6.41 -7.72 13.57
C GLN A 115 -5.42 -7.75 14.73
N SER A 116 -4.80 -8.91 14.98
CA SER A 116 -3.60 -8.92 15.83
C SER A 116 -2.49 -8.14 15.10
N GLN A 117 -2.10 -7.00 15.67
CA GLN A 117 -0.87 -6.28 15.29
C GLN A 117 0.36 -7.20 15.49
#